data_AF-A0A7J7UZQ9-F1
#
_entry.id   AF-A0A7J7UZQ9-F1
#
_cell.length_a   1.000
_cell.length_b   1.000
_cell.length_c   1.000
_cell.angle_alpha   90.00
_cell.angle_beta   90.00
_cell.angle_gamma   90.00
#
_symmetry.space_group_name_H-M   'P 1'
#
loop_
_entity.id
_entity.type
_entity.pdbx_description
1 polymer ?
#
loop_
_entity_poly.entity_id
_entity_poly.type
_entity_poly.pdbx_seq_one_letter_code
_entity_poly.pdbx_strand_id
1 'polypeptide(L)' 'MDVHITPGTHASEHAVNKQLADKERVAAALENAHLLEVVNQCLSARS' A
#
# COMPACT_ATOMS: atom_id res chain seq x y z
N MET A 1 3.94 4.06 11.54
CA MET A 1 4.57 4.48 10.28
C MET A 1 3.46 4.94 9.38
N ASP A 2 3.60 6.12 8.79
CA ASP A 2 2.58 6.75 7.95
C ASP A 2 3.14 6.86 6.53
N VAL A 3 2.41 6.31 5.55
CA VAL A 3 2.82 6.27 4.14
C VAL A 3 1.90 7.17 3.35
N HIS A 4 2.45 8.21 2.73
CA HIS A 4 1.70 9.19 1.97
C HIS A 4 2.41 9.47 0.63
N ILE A 5 1.63 9.63 -0.42
CA ILE A 5 2.11 10.11 -1.72
C ILE A 5 2.58 11.56 -1.59
N THR A 6 3.65 11.89 -2.30
CA THR A 6 4.17 13.26 -2.39
C THR A 6 3.11 14.20 -2.97
N PRO A 7 2.77 15.32 -2.31
CA PRO A 7 1.71 16.22 -2.77
C PRO A 7 1.90 16.72 -4.20
N GLY A 8 0.82 16.75 -4.98
CA GLY A 8 0.79 17.20 -6.38
C GLY A 8 1.40 16.22 -7.38
N THR A 9 1.86 15.04 -6.96
CA THR A 9 2.54 14.07 -7.86
C THR A 9 1.59 13.03 -8.44
N HIS A 10 0.37 12.90 -7.91
CA HIS A 10 -0.58 11.91 -8.39
C HIS A 10 -2.01 12.45 -8.38
N ALA A 11 -2.72 12.26 -9.50
CA ALA A 11 -4.08 12.79 -9.69
C ALA A 11 -5.11 12.25 -8.67
N SER A 12 -4.83 11.08 -8.08
CA SER A 12 -5.69 10.45 -7.06
C SER A 12 -4.99 10.33 -5.70
N GLU A 13 -4.01 11.19 -5.41
CA GLU A 13 -3.21 11.12 -4.18
C GLU A 13 -4.05 11.03 -2.91
N HIS A 14 -5.13 11.82 -2.82
CA HIS A 14 -5.99 11.83 -1.63
C HIS A 14 -6.71 10.50 -1.42
N ALA A 15 -7.23 9.91 -2.50
CA ALA A 15 -7.93 8.63 -2.44
C ALA A 15 -6.98 7.47 -2.09
N VAL A 16 -5.76 7.47 -2.63
CA VAL A 16 -4.76 6.46 -2.32
C VAL A 16 -4.23 6.62 -0.90
N ASN A 17 -3.92 7.84 -0.46
CA ASN A 17 -3.48 8.11 0.91
C ASN A 17 -4.55 7.67 1.92
N LYS A 18 -5.84 7.89 1.62
CA LYS A 18 -6.94 7.42 2.47
C LYS A 18 -6.98 5.89 2.58
N GLN A 19 -6.69 5.16 1.51
CA GLN A 19 -6.63 3.70 1.54
C GLN A 19 -5.42 3.19 2.34
N LEU A 20 -4.27 3.84 2.20
CA LEU A 20 -3.05 3.49 2.92
C LEU A 20 -3.13 3.81 4.42
N ALA A 21 -3.89 4.84 4.80
CA ALA A 21 -4.10 5.22 6.20
C ALA A 21 -5.11 4.32 6.94
N ASP A 22 -5.93 3.57 6.21
CA ASP A 22 -6.93 2.65 6.77
C ASP A 22 -6.27 1.33 7.18
N LYS A 23 -5.97 1.19 8.47
CA LYS A 23 -5.26 0.02 9.02
C LYS A 23 -6.05 -1.28 8.87
N GLU A 24 -7.38 -1.24 8.98
CA GLU A 24 -8.22 -2.43 8.85
C GLU A 24 -8.23 -2.91 7.39
N ARG A 25 -8.32 -1.97 6.45
CA ARG A 25 -8.25 -2.27 5.03
C ARG A 25 -6.88 -2.80 4.61
N VAL A 26 -5.80 -2.24 5.14
CA VAL A 26 -4.43 -2.73 4.89
C VAL A 26 -4.26 -4.14 5.46
N ALA A 27 -4.76 -4.41 6.67
CA ALA A 27 -4.72 -5.75 7.25
C ALA A 27 -5.48 -6.77 6.39
N ALA A 28 -6.71 -6.45 5.98
CA ALA A 28 -7.50 -7.32 5.10
C ALA A 28 -6.82 -7.57 3.73
N ALA A 29 -6.12 -6.58 3.20
CA ALA A 29 -5.33 -6.76 1.97
C ALA A 29 -4.14 -7.71 2.16
N LEU A 30 -3.52 -7.73 3.35
CA LEU A 30 -2.40 -8.62 3.68
C LEU A 30 -2.85 -10.05 4.02
N GLU A 31 -4.10 -10.25 4.43
CA GLU A 31 -4.70 -11.60 4.56
C GLU A 31 -5.03 -12.24 3.21
N ASN A 32 -5.09 -11.46 2.13
CA ASN A 32 -5.25 -11.99 0.78
C ASN A 32 -3.93 -12.57 0.26
N ALA A 33 -3.88 -13.89 0.12
CA ALA A 33 -2.68 -14.62 -0.30
C ALA A 33 -2.06 -14.09 -1.60
N HIS A 34 -2.86 -13.69 -2.58
CA HIS A 34 -2.35 -13.17 -3.86
C HIS A 34 -1.70 -11.79 -3.70
N LEU A 35 -2.34 -10.89 -2.96
CA LEU A 35 -1.79 -9.56 -2.69
C LEU A 35 -0.52 -9.65 -1.84
N LEU A 36 -0.53 -10.52 -0.83
CA LEU A 36 0.64 -10.77 0.03
C LEU A 36 1.82 -11.31 -0.79
N GLU A 37 1.59 -12.23 -1.72
CA GLU A 37 2.62 -12.77 -2.60
C GLU A 37 3.28 -11.67 -3.44
N VAL A 38 2.47 -10.83 -4.10
CA VAL A 38 2.98 -9.71 -4.93
C VAL A 38 3.77 -8.72 -4.07
N VAL A 39 3.26 -8.36 -2.89
CA VAL A 39 3.97 -7.48 -1.96
C VAL A 39 5.31 -8.08 -1.55
N ASN A 40 5.35 -9.37 -1.19
CA ASN A 40 6.58 -10.05 -0.83
C ASN A 40 7.60 -10.11 -1.99
N GLN A 41 7.15 -10.31 -3.23
CA GLN A 41 8.02 -10.24 -4.41
C GLN A 41 8.61 -8.83 -4.59
N CYS A 42 7.82 -7.77 -4.38
CA CYS A 42 8.31 -6.40 -4.44
C CYS A 42 9.33 -6.10 -3.33
N LEU A 43 9.15 -6.66 -2.13
CA LEU A 43 10.07 -6.50 -1.02
C LEU A 43 11.35 -7.34 -1.20
N SER A 44 11.27 -8.51 -1.85
CA SER A 44 12.43 -9.36 -2.13
C SER A 44 13.28 -8.87 -3.29
N ALA A 45 12.73 -8.06 -4.20
CA ALA A 45 13.45 -7.52 -5.36
C ALA A 45 14.63 -6.57 -4.98
N ARG A 46 14.89 -6.35 -3.68
CA ARG A 46 15.92 -5.45 -3.15
C ARG A 46 17.03 -6.15 -2.35
N SER A 47 17.12 -7.49 -2.40
CA SER A 47 18.24 -8.27 -1.83
C SER A 47 19.31 -8.59 -2.86
#